data_AF-A0A8H6FI08-F1
#
_entry.id   AF-A0A8H6FI08-F1
#
_cell.length_a   1.000
_cell.length_b   1.000
_cell.length_c   1.000
_cell.angle_alpha   90.00
_cell.angle_beta   90.00
_cell.angle_gamma   90.00
#
_symmetry.space_group_name_H-M   'P 1'
#
loop_
_entity.id
_entity.type
_entity.pdbx_description
1 polymer ?
#
loop_
_entity_poly.entity_id
_entity_poly.type
_entity_poly.pdbx_seq_one_letter_code
_entity_poly.pdbx_strand_id
1 'polypeptide(L)'
;MIEMVCTNRPEGFGPLSHLYSHMLTSCFLDTILVPLCTWVYLLALVILAVTGTRLSTRASQQSSRPSDVSHYPVHKTTEDVEIVRLETGGRTRRHAKTRMAFSILFYLLIFAQIVMCILEIVRLSYADRGIGLLPFTFVTLVGAAMVHYTQGLEGMIFGWKYLNLAVWIALAVTNGVKVAEEIKEGTGATKGSKYPVSDEMTDVSVMIGVYGMLAILEGFLGVWRK
;
A
#
# COMPACT_ATOMS: atom_id res chain seq x y z
N MET A 1 -13.57 13.91 -24.68
CA MET A 1 -13.00 13.82 -23.31
C MET A 1 -12.28 12.49 -23.03
N ILE A 2 -12.53 11.41 -23.80
CA ILE A 2 -11.80 10.13 -23.68
C ILE A 2 -10.46 10.14 -24.46
N GLU A 3 -10.30 11.03 -25.46
CA GLU A 3 -9.08 11.12 -26.27
C GLU A 3 -7.82 11.61 -25.51
N MET A 4 -7.97 12.23 -24.33
CA MET A 4 -6.83 12.66 -23.50
C MET A 4 -6.26 11.54 -22.62
N VAL A 5 -6.94 10.40 -22.52
CA VAL A 5 -6.54 9.32 -21.59
C VAL A 5 -5.34 8.54 -22.12
N CYS A 6 -5.21 8.40 -23.46
CA CYS A 6 -4.14 7.63 -24.11
C CYS A 6 -3.70 8.24 -25.46
N THR A 7 -3.49 9.55 -25.53
CA THR A 7 -2.98 10.23 -26.73
C THR A 7 -1.53 9.78 -27.04
N ASN A 8 -1.18 9.67 -28.33
CA ASN A 8 0.18 9.40 -28.86
C ASN A 8 0.88 8.10 -28.39
N ARG A 9 0.12 7.10 -27.93
CA ARG A 9 0.67 5.76 -27.60
C ARG A 9 0.66 4.86 -28.86
N PRO A 10 1.82 4.32 -29.31
CA PRO A 10 1.92 3.49 -30.52
C PRO A 10 1.10 2.18 -30.44
N GLU A 11 0.76 1.74 -29.24
CA GLU A 11 0.08 0.47 -28.98
C GLU A 11 -1.46 0.54 -29.03
N GLY A 12 -2.06 1.73 -29.06
CA GLY A 12 -3.52 1.95 -29.17
C GLY A 12 -4.31 1.72 -27.87
N PHE A 13 -5.64 1.86 -27.92
CA PHE A 13 -6.55 1.61 -26.79
C PHE A 13 -7.11 0.18 -26.88
N GLY A 14 -6.48 -0.78 -26.19
CA GLY A 14 -6.91 -2.17 -26.18
C GLY A 14 -6.16 -3.01 -25.14
N PRO A 15 -6.69 -4.19 -24.74
CA PRO A 15 -6.01 -5.10 -23.83
C PRO A 15 -4.78 -5.77 -24.47
N LEU A 16 -4.62 -5.65 -25.79
CA LEU A 16 -3.52 -6.20 -26.54
C LEU A 16 -2.95 -5.13 -27.47
N SER A 17 -1.64 -4.99 -27.51
CA SER A 17 -0.98 -4.08 -28.44
C SER A 17 -1.20 -4.54 -29.89
N HIS A 18 -1.44 -3.59 -30.80
CA HIS A 18 -1.57 -3.88 -32.23
C HIS A 18 -0.23 -4.36 -32.86
N LEU A 19 0.89 -4.14 -32.17
CA LEU A 19 2.25 -4.53 -32.55
C LEU A 19 2.61 -5.95 -32.07
N TYR A 20 2.10 -6.37 -30.91
CA TYR A 20 2.29 -7.69 -30.32
C TYR A 20 1.01 -8.18 -29.63
N SER A 21 0.38 -9.21 -30.22
CA SER A 21 -0.91 -9.79 -29.78
C SER A 21 -0.92 -10.44 -28.39
N HIS A 22 0.18 -10.38 -27.63
CA HIS A 22 0.32 -10.99 -26.31
C HIS A 22 0.89 -10.01 -25.25
N MET A 23 1.05 -8.72 -25.58
CA MET A 23 1.47 -7.66 -24.65
C MET A 23 0.25 -6.80 -24.29
N LEU A 24 0.03 -6.48 -23.01
CA LEU A 24 -0.96 -5.46 -22.66
C LEU A 24 -0.44 -4.08 -23.08
N THR A 25 -1.34 -3.14 -23.32
CA THR A 25 -0.94 -1.77 -23.61
C THR A 25 -0.66 -1.03 -22.30
N SER A 26 0.40 -0.22 -22.27
CA SER A 26 0.70 0.63 -21.10
C SER A 26 -0.49 1.51 -20.72
N CYS A 27 -1.22 2.00 -21.72
CA CYS A 27 -2.50 2.70 -21.58
C CYS A 27 -3.57 1.86 -20.83
N PHE A 28 -3.74 0.58 -21.20
CA PHE A 28 -4.70 -0.32 -20.54
C PHE A 28 -4.30 -0.58 -19.08
N LEU A 29 -3.01 -0.74 -18.79
CA LEU A 29 -2.51 -0.88 -17.42
C LEU A 29 -2.85 0.36 -16.58
N ASP A 30 -2.54 1.55 -17.08
CA ASP A 30 -2.73 2.82 -16.35
C ASP A 30 -4.21 3.23 -16.23
N THR A 31 -5.08 2.75 -17.12
CA THR A 31 -6.51 3.12 -17.15
C THR A 31 -7.41 2.08 -16.50
N ILE A 32 -7.05 0.80 -16.58
CA ILE A 32 -7.90 -0.31 -16.11
C ILE A 32 -7.24 -1.06 -14.96
N LEU A 33 -6.02 -1.55 -15.13
CA LEU A 33 -5.43 -2.46 -14.14
C LEU A 33 -5.08 -1.75 -12.82
N VAL A 34 -4.39 -0.61 -12.91
CA VAL A 34 -3.99 0.19 -11.74
C VAL A 34 -5.21 0.74 -10.97
N PRO A 35 -6.23 1.31 -11.63
CA PRO A 35 -7.45 1.73 -10.95
C PRO A 35 -8.25 0.57 -10.38
N LEU A 36 -8.26 -0.60 -11.03
CA LEU A 36 -8.95 -1.79 -10.52
C LEU A 36 -8.39 -2.22 -9.17
N CYS A 37 -7.07 -2.19 -8.97
CA CYS A 37 -6.48 -2.43 -7.64
C CYS A 37 -7.03 -1.45 -6.58
N THR A 38 -7.20 -0.18 -6.95
CA THR A 38 -7.76 0.85 -6.06
C THR A 38 -9.24 0.60 -5.76
N TRP A 39 -10.05 0.29 -6.78
CA TRP A 39 -11.47 -0.02 -6.60
C TRP A 39 -11.68 -1.25 -5.72
N VAL A 40 -10.91 -2.32 -5.96
CA VAL A 40 -10.94 -3.54 -5.15
C VAL A 40 -10.57 -3.23 -3.70
N TYR A 41 -9.54 -2.40 -3.48
CA TYR A 41 -9.14 -1.98 -2.14
C TYR A 41 -10.25 -1.20 -1.41
N LEU A 42 -10.84 -0.20 -2.08
CA LEU A 42 -11.92 0.61 -1.51
C LEU A 42 -13.17 -0.24 -1.20
N LEU A 43 -13.56 -1.11 -2.12
CA LEU A 43 -14.70 -2.01 -1.94
C LEU A 43 -14.47 -2.99 -0.79
N ALA A 44 -13.27 -3.56 -0.70
CA ALA A 44 -12.88 -4.42 0.41
C ALA A 44 -12.89 -3.68 1.75
N LEU A 45 -12.40 -2.43 1.80
CA LEU A 45 -12.48 -1.59 3.00
C LEU A 45 -13.92 -1.39 3.45
N VAL A 46 -14.83 -1.07 2.52
CA VAL A 46 -16.26 -0.87 2.82
C VAL A 46 -16.88 -2.17 3.36
N ILE A 47 -16.62 -3.31 2.72
CA ILE A 47 -17.13 -4.61 3.17
C ILE A 47 -16.62 -4.94 4.58
N LEU A 48 -15.32 -4.76 4.84
CA LEU A 48 -14.74 -5.04 6.15
C LEU A 48 -15.25 -4.09 7.24
N ALA A 49 -15.49 -2.82 6.94
CA ALA A 49 -16.10 -1.87 7.87
C ALA A 49 -17.55 -2.25 8.21
N VAL A 50 -18.36 -2.63 7.21
CA VAL A 50 -19.77 -3.04 7.41
C VAL A 50 -19.86 -4.35 8.18
N THR A 51 -18.99 -5.32 7.90
CA THR A 51 -18.98 -6.61 8.60
C THR A 51 -18.44 -6.48 10.03
N GLY A 52 -17.39 -5.67 10.24
CA GLY A 52 -16.82 -5.43 11.57
C GLY A 52 -17.78 -4.72 12.54
N THR A 53 -18.52 -3.71 12.06
CA THR A 53 -19.56 -3.04 12.87
C THR A 53 -20.69 -3.98 13.31
N ARG A 54 -21.09 -4.93 12.44
CA ARG A 54 -22.12 -5.95 12.75
C ARG A 54 -21.64 -7.00 13.76
N LEU A 55 -20.35 -7.31 13.79
CA LEU A 55 -19.78 -8.26 14.74
C LEU A 55 -19.57 -7.64 16.12
N SER A 56 -19.11 -6.39 16.18
CA SER A 56 -18.89 -5.65 17.43
C SER A 56 -20.18 -5.43 18.23
N THR A 57 -21.28 -5.11 17.55
CA THR A 57 -22.61 -4.97 18.17
C THR A 57 -23.12 -6.27 18.81
N ARG A 58 -22.78 -7.44 18.24
CA ARG A 58 -23.15 -8.75 18.81
C ARG A 58 -22.31 -9.12 20.03
N ALA A 59 -21.02 -8.81 20.02
CA ALA A 59 -20.11 -9.09 21.14
C ALA A 59 -20.45 -8.26 22.39
N SER A 60 -20.89 -7.00 22.20
CA SER A 60 -21.30 -6.13 23.31
C SER A 60 -22.54 -6.63 24.06
N GLN A 61 -23.40 -7.45 23.44
CA GLN A 61 -24.57 -8.02 24.13
C GLN A 61 -24.23 -9.22 25.03
N GLN A 62 -23.08 -9.87 24.83
CA GLN A 62 -22.69 -11.07 25.57
C GLN A 62 -21.76 -10.79 26.76
N SER A 63 -21.17 -9.59 26.83
CA SER A 63 -20.28 -9.13 27.90
C SER A 63 -21.02 -8.42 29.05
N SER A 64 -22.17 -8.97 29.48
CA SER A 64 -22.89 -8.51 30.70
C SER A 64 -23.00 -9.59 31.77
N ARG A 65 -22.21 -10.67 31.68
CA ARG A 65 -22.06 -11.65 32.78
C ARG A 65 -20.84 -11.27 33.63
N PRO A 66 -21.02 -10.89 34.90
CA PRO A 66 -19.91 -10.61 35.79
C PRO A 66 -19.22 -11.94 36.14
N SER A 67 -17.96 -12.07 35.75
CA SER A 67 -17.09 -13.15 36.21
C SER A 67 -16.46 -12.71 37.52
N ASP A 68 -16.91 -13.34 38.60
CA ASP A 68 -16.37 -13.23 39.95
C ASP A 68 -14.93 -13.78 39.96
N VAL A 69 -13.94 -12.91 40.15
CA VAL A 69 -12.52 -13.29 40.21
C VAL A 69 -11.99 -12.99 41.61
N SER A 70 -11.83 -14.07 42.36
CA SER A 70 -11.21 -14.10 43.69
C SER A 70 -9.77 -13.57 43.65
N HIS A 71 -9.54 -12.50 44.41
CA HIS A 71 -8.25 -11.84 44.57
C HIS A 71 -7.40 -12.63 45.60
N TYR A 72 -6.38 -13.37 45.15
CA TYR A 72 -5.33 -13.86 46.04
C TYR A 72 -4.23 -12.79 46.17
N PRO A 73 -3.83 -12.37 47.39
CA PRO A 73 -2.74 -11.45 47.58
C PRO A 73 -1.40 -12.19 47.42
N VAL A 74 -0.68 -11.90 46.33
CA VAL A 74 0.71 -12.31 46.13
C VAL A 74 1.60 -11.30 46.85
N HIS A 75 2.21 -11.70 47.96
CA HIS A 75 3.23 -10.93 48.67
C HIS A 75 4.52 -10.89 47.81
N LYS A 76 4.72 -9.82 47.03
CA LYS A 76 6.01 -9.55 46.36
C LYS A 76 6.86 -8.66 47.24
N THR A 77 8.04 -9.16 47.59
CA THR A 77 9.11 -8.42 48.27
C THR A 77 9.53 -7.20 47.44
N THR A 78 9.79 -6.08 48.11
CA THR A 78 10.00 -4.76 47.50
C THR A 78 11.18 -4.72 46.52
N GLU A 79 12.20 -5.55 46.76
CA GLU A 79 13.39 -5.66 45.89
C GLU A 79 13.09 -6.36 44.55
N ASP A 80 12.24 -7.39 44.55
CA ASP A 80 11.87 -8.12 43.32
C ASP A 80 11.00 -7.26 42.38
N VAL A 81 10.24 -6.31 42.95
CA VAL A 81 9.41 -5.38 42.17
C VAL A 81 10.28 -4.37 41.44
N GLU A 82 11.38 -3.92 42.04
CA GLU A 82 12.22 -2.86 41.48
C GLU A 82 13.13 -3.36 40.34
N ILE A 83 13.72 -4.55 40.50
CA ILE A 83 14.55 -5.19 39.46
C ILE A 83 13.70 -5.51 38.21
N VAL A 84 12.50 -6.08 38.42
CA VAL A 84 11.57 -6.34 37.32
C VAL A 84 11.14 -5.02 36.66
N ARG A 85 10.91 -3.93 37.40
CA ARG A 85 10.52 -2.63 36.82
C ARG A 85 11.62 -2.01 35.96
N LEU A 86 12.88 -2.16 36.36
CA LEU A 86 14.03 -1.64 35.61
C LEU A 86 14.28 -2.42 34.31
N GLU A 87 14.23 -3.75 34.36
CA GLU A 87 14.35 -4.57 33.14
C GLU A 87 13.15 -4.39 32.19
N THR A 88 11.93 -4.38 32.75
CA THR A 88 10.72 -4.20 31.96
C THR A 88 10.65 -2.80 31.36
N GLY A 89 11.09 -1.77 32.10
CA GLY A 89 11.17 -0.38 31.64
C GLY A 89 12.21 -0.16 30.54
N GLY A 90 13.38 -0.79 30.64
CA GLY A 90 14.42 -0.73 29.61
C GLY A 90 14.01 -1.42 28.29
N ARG A 91 13.38 -2.60 28.40
CA ARG A 91 12.92 -3.38 27.25
C ARG A 91 11.73 -2.71 26.55
N THR A 92 10.70 -2.29 27.29
CA THR A 92 9.55 -1.56 26.73
C THR A 92 9.96 -0.25 26.06
N ARG A 93 10.91 0.50 26.63
CA ARG A 93 11.42 1.74 26.04
C ARG A 93 12.20 1.52 24.74
N ARG A 94 12.99 0.44 24.61
CA ARG A 94 13.66 0.10 23.34
C ARG A 94 12.65 -0.28 22.26
N HIS A 95 11.67 -1.12 22.57
CA HIS A 95 10.63 -1.51 21.61
C HIS A 95 9.79 -0.31 21.14
N ALA A 96 9.50 0.64 22.03
CA ALA A 96 8.77 1.86 21.68
C ALA A 96 9.55 2.74 20.68
N LYS A 97 10.87 2.91 20.87
CA LYS A 97 11.73 3.68 19.96
C LYS A 97 11.83 3.04 18.59
N THR A 98 12.08 1.73 18.53
CA THR A 98 12.17 0.99 17.27
C THR A 98 10.86 1.03 16.51
N ARG A 99 9.72 0.87 17.20
CA ARG A 99 8.39 1.00 16.58
C ARG A 99 8.16 2.39 16.00
N MET A 100 8.51 3.44 16.75
CA MET A 100 8.39 4.83 16.27
C MET A 100 9.24 5.06 15.02
N ALA A 101 10.48 4.56 14.99
CA ALA A 101 11.36 4.68 13.82
C ALA A 101 10.77 4.00 12.58
N PHE A 102 10.25 2.77 12.72
CA PHE A 102 9.60 2.06 11.61
C PHE A 102 8.33 2.76 11.13
N SER A 103 7.53 3.35 12.02
CA SER A 103 6.38 4.15 11.62
C SER A 103 6.78 5.43 10.88
N ILE A 104 7.83 6.13 11.32
CA ILE A 104 8.35 7.31 10.62
C ILE A 104 8.82 6.91 9.22
N LEU A 105 9.61 5.83 9.10
CA LEU A 105 10.08 5.31 7.81
C LEU A 105 8.91 4.97 6.88
N PHE A 106 7.85 4.34 7.41
CA PHE A 106 6.65 4.02 6.64
C PHE A 106 6.01 5.27 6.01
N TYR A 107 5.77 6.33 6.78
CA TYR A 107 5.16 7.55 6.24
C TYR A 107 6.10 8.32 5.31
N LEU A 108 7.41 8.28 5.55
CA LEU A 108 8.39 8.84 4.63
C LEU A 108 8.36 8.11 3.27
N LEU A 109 8.24 6.78 3.27
CA LEU A 109 8.09 5.99 2.06
C LEU A 109 6.77 6.29 1.33
N ILE A 110 5.66 6.47 2.05
CA ILE A 110 4.39 6.91 1.45
C ILE A 110 4.54 8.29 0.81
N PHE A 111 5.17 9.25 1.50
CA PHE A 111 5.41 10.58 0.95
C PHE A 111 6.29 10.52 -0.31
N ALA A 112 7.39 9.75 -0.25
CA ALA A 112 8.25 9.52 -1.41
C ALA A 112 7.47 8.90 -2.57
N GLN A 113 6.58 7.93 -2.29
CA GLN A 113 5.75 7.30 -3.30
C GLN A 113 4.78 8.29 -3.96
N ILE A 114 4.19 9.22 -3.19
CA ILE A 114 3.35 10.30 -3.73
C ILE A 114 4.18 11.19 -4.67
N VAL A 115 5.39 11.58 -4.28
CA VAL A 115 6.29 12.38 -5.12
C VAL A 115 6.65 11.62 -6.40
N MET A 116 6.96 10.32 -6.32
CA MET A 116 7.25 9.50 -7.49
C MET A 116 6.06 9.39 -8.45
N CYS A 117 4.83 9.20 -7.93
CA CYS A 117 3.63 9.22 -8.77
C CYS A 117 3.45 10.57 -9.49
N ILE A 118 3.76 11.68 -8.82
CA ILE A 118 3.72 13.02 -9.44
C ILE A 118 4.76 13.12 -10.55
N LEU A 119 5.99 12.65 -10.32
CA LEU A 119 7.06 12.67 -11.33
C LEU A 119 6.68 11.84 -12.56
N GLU A 120 6.05 10.68 -12.37
CA GLU A 120 5.54 9.85 -13.46
C GLU A 120 4.47 10.59 -14.28
N ILE A 121 3.48 11.20 -13.62
CA ILE A 121 2.43 11.99 -14.30
C ILE A 121 3.05 13.15 -15.09
N VAL A 122 4.01 13.87 -14.50
CA VAL A 122 4.71 14.97 -15.15
C VAL A 122 5.47 14.45 -16.37
N ARG A 123 6.19 13.32 -16.27
CA ARG A 123 6.91 12.72 -17.40
C ARG A 123 5.97 12.28 -18.53
N LEU A 124 4.86 11.64 -18.19
CA LEU A 124 3.83 11.26 -19.16
C LEU A 124 3.28 12.50 -19.88
N SER A 125 3.03 13.58 -19.14
CA SER A 125 2.57 14.84 -19.73
C SER A 125 3.60 15.50 -20.66
N TYR A 126 4.90 15.45 -20.32
CA TYR A 126 5.97 15.98 -21.17
C TYR A 126 6.24 15.12 -22.42
N ALA A 127 5.94 13.83 -22.35
CA ALA A 127 6.04 12.91 -23.47
C ALA A 127 4.80 12.92 -24.37
N ASP A 128 3.83 13.83 -24.11
CA ASP A 128 2.50 13.90 -24.76
C ASP A 128 1.75 12.55 -24.75
N ARG A 129 2.06 11.71 -23.76
CA ARG A 129 1.45 10.41 -23.52
C ARG A 129 0.26 10.62 -22.59
N GLY A 130 -0.87 10.01 -22.91
CA GLY A 130 -2.05 10.09 -22.05
C GLY A 130 -1.77 9.68 -20.60
N ILE A 131 -2.32 10.43 -19.65
CA ILE A 131 -2.06 10.30 -18.20
C ILE A 131 -2.81 9.09 -17.61
N GLY A 132 -3.77 8.50 -18.33
CA GLY A 132 -4.58 7.40 -17.82
C GLY A 132 -5.42 7.79 -16.61
N LEU A 133 -5.66 6.82 -15.72
CA LEU A 133 -6.24 7.03 -14.38
C LEU A 133 -5.16 6.93 -13.28
N LEU A 134 -3.89 7.16 -13.63
CA LEU A 134 -2.78 7.12 -12.67
C LEU A 134 -3.01 7.98 -11.41
N PRO A 135 -3.59 9.20 -11.48
CA PRO A 135 -3.88 10.02 -10.30
C PRO A 135 -4.84 9.34 -9.31
N PHE A 136 -5.61 8.34 -9.73
CA PHE A 136 -6.50 7.60 -8.83
C PHE A 136 -5.72 6.78 -7.79
N THR A 137 -4.45 6.44 -8.05
CA THR A 137 -3.57 5.76 -7.09
C THR A 137 -3.34 6.57 -5.80
N PHE A 138 -3.45 7.91 -5.85
CA PHE A 138 -3.37 8.75 -4.66
C PHE A 138 -4.44 8.39 -3.63
N VAL A 139 -5.63 7.97 -4.07
CA VAL A 139 -6.72 7.55 -3.18
C VAL A 139 -6.31 6.31 -2.39
N THR A 140 -5.67 5.33 -3.02
CA THR A 140 -5.14 4.15 -2.33
C THR A 140 -4.01 4.49 -1.39
N LEU A 141 -3.05 5.34 -1.80
CA LEU A 141 -1.92 5.73 -0.97
C LEU A 141 -2.36 6.45 0.30
N VAL A 142 -3.21 7.46 0.14
CA VAL A 142 -3.76 8.24 1.27
C VAL A 142 -4.67 7.37 2.12
N GLY A 143 -5.55 6.57 1.49
CA GLY A 143 -6.47 5.67 2.18
C GLY A 143 -5.73 4.63 3.04
N ALA A 144 -4.73 3.96 2.48
CA ALA A 144 -3.91 2.99 3.20
C ALA A 144 -3.09 3.62 4.32
N ALA A 145 -2.55 4.83 4.11
CA ALA A 145 -1.88 5.59 5.16
C ALA A 145 -2.84 5.99 6.29
N MET A 146 -4.06 6.44 5.96
CA MET A 146 -5.10 6.78 6.95
C MET A 146 -5.54 5.55 7.73
N VAL A 147 -5.77 4.41 7.06
CA VAL A 147 -6.11 3.14 7.70
C VAL A 147 -4.97 2.69 8.62
N HIS A 148 -3.71 2.80 8.20
CA HIS A 148 -2.57 2.48 9.06
C HIS A 148 -2.48 3.41 10.29
N TYR A 149 -2.66 4.72 10.08
CA TYR A 149 -2.62 5.75 11.14
C TYR A 149 -3.70 5.52 12.20
N THR A 150 -4.93 5.29 11.75
CA THR A 150 -6.10 5.05 12.61
C THR A 150 -6.15 3.65 13.19
N GLN A 151 -5.19 2.78 12.85
CA GLN A 151 -5.20 1.36 13.21
C GLN A 151 -6.45 0.62 12.69
N GLY A 152 -6.94 1.02 11.53
CA GLY A 152 -8.19 0.55 10.92
C GLY A 152 -9.44 1.17 11.54
N LEU A 153 -9.30 2.33 12.18
CA LEU A 153 -10.27 2.98 13.08
C LEU A 153 -10.61 2.10 14.29
N GLU A 154 -9.63 2.00 15.19
CA GLU A 154 -9.74 1.41 16.55
C GLU A 154 -10.24 -0.04 16.58
N GLY A 155 -9.83 -0.84 15.59
CA GLY A 155 -10.16 -2.26 15.52
C GLY A 155 -11.54 -2.57 14.92
N MET A 156 -12.27 -1.56 14.43
CA MET A 156 -13.53 -1.75 13.72
C MET A 156 -13.36 -2.59 12.45
N ILE A 157 -12.27 -2.38 11.70
CA ILE A 157 -11.99 -3.10 10.45
C ILE A 157 -11.12 -4.33 10.76
N PHE A 158 -11.76 -5.48 10.97
CA PHE A 158 -11.03 -6.73 11.19
C PHE A 158 -10.24 -7.11 9.93
N GLY A 159 -8.91 -7.26 10.05
CA GLY A 159 -8.05 -7.67 8.93
C GLY A 159 -7.49 -6.53 8.06
N TRP A 160 -7.64 -5.26 8.47
CA TRP A 160 -7.11 -4.10 7.71
C TRP A 160 -5.62 -4.22 7.33
N LYS A 161 -4.81 -4.87 8.18
CA LYS A 161 -3.38 -5.13 7.92
C LYS A 161 -3.15 -6.00 6.69
N TYR A 162 -3.94 -7.07 6.55
CA TYR A 162 -3.85 -7.96 5.38
C TYR A 162 -4.30 -7.25 4.12
N LEU A 163 -5.31 -6.38 4.24
CA LEU A 163 -5.78 -5.59 3.11
C LEU A 163 -4.72 -4.58 2.65
N ASN A 164 -4.09 -3.84 3.58
CA ASN A 164 -2.96 -2.95 3.26
C ASN A 164 -1.78 -3.73 2.67
N LEU A 165 -1.41 -4.87 3.25
CA LEU A 165 -0.35 -5.72 2.71
C LEU A 165 -0.66 -6.17 1.28
N ALA A 166 -1.88 -6.64 1.04
CA ALA A 166 -2.33 -7.10 -0.27
C ALA A 166 -2.30 -5.98 -1.31
N VAL A 167 -2.70 -4.75 -0.95
CA VAL A 167 -2.67 -3.64 -1.90
C VAL A 167 -1.25 -3.21 -2.25
N TRP A 168 -0.32 -3.23 -1.29
CA TRP A 168 1.10 -2.96 -1.58
C TRP A 168 1.70 -3.99 -2.53
N ILE A 169 1.41 -5.27 -2.33
CA ILE A 169 1.85 -6.33 -3.23
C ILE A 169 1.19 -6.18 -4.61
N ALA A 170 -0.11 -5.93 -4.66
CA ALA A 170 -0.83 -5.75 -5.91
C ALA A 170 -0.26 -4.59 -6.72
N LEU A 171 -0.02 -3.43 -6.09
CA LEU A 171 0.60 -2.27 -6.73
C LEU A 171 2.04 -2.53 -7.19
N ALA A 172 2.83 -3.28 -6.42
CA ALA A 172 4.17 -3.69 -6.85
C ALA A 172 4.11 -4.60 -8.09
N VAL A 173 3.17 -5.57 -8.11
CA VAL A 173 3.01 -6.50 -9.22
C VAL A 173 2.53 -5.79 -10.48
N THR A 174 1.53 -4.91 -10.40
CA THR A 174 1.02 -4.20 -11.58
C THR A 174 2.08 -3.27 -12.20
N ASN A 175 2.83 -2.55 -11.38
CA ASN A 175 3.98 -1.76 -11.86
C ASN A 175 5.10 -2.66 -12.41
N GLY A 176 5.30 -3.85 -11.85
CA GLY A 176 6.23 -4.85 -12.39
C GLY A 176 5.84 -5.36 -13.76
N VAL A 177 4.54 -5.58 -14.01
CA VAL A 177 4.02 -5.92 -15.35
C VAL A 177 4.29 -4.78 -16.32
N LYS A 178 4.03 -3.53 -15.92
CA LYS A 178 4.33 -2.34 -16.74
C LYS A 178 5.79 -2.28 -17.19
N VAL A 179 6.74 -2.42 -16.25
CA VAL A 179 8.17 -2.45 -16.59
C VAL A 179 8.50 -3.65 -17.48
N ALA A 180 7.95 -4.83 -17.20
CA ALA A 180 8.23 -6.03 -18.00
C ALA A 180 7.73 -5.91 -19.45
N GLU A 181 6.63 -5.21 -19.66
CA GLU A 181 6.11 -4.89 -21.00
C GLU A 181 6.99 -3.85 -21.69
N GLU A 182 7.36 -2.77 -21.00
CA GLU A 182 8.29 -1.75 -21.53
C GLU A 182 9.67 -2.34 -21.91
N ILE A 183 10.21 -3.29 -21.15
CA ILE A 183 11.45 -4.03 -21.51
C ILE A 183 11.29 -4.74 -22.86
N LYS A 184 10.15 -5.41 -23.06
CA LYS A 184 9.90 -6.20 -24.27
C LYS A 184 9.60 -5.32 -25.48
N GLU A 185 8.92 -4.19 -25.27
CA GLU A 185 8.70 -3.18 -26.31
C GLU A 185 10.00 -2.45 -26.66
N GLY A 186 10.88 -2.18 -25.71
CA GLY A 186 12.18 -1.53 -25.92
C GLY A 186 13.13 -2.31 -26.84
N THR A 187 12.93 -3.62 -27.00
CA THR A 187 13.63 -4.43 -28.02
C THR A 187 13.07 -4.27 -29.44
N GLY A 188 11.87 -3.72 -29.63
CA GLY A 188 11.19 -3.55 -30.93
C GLY A 188 10.79 -2.12 -31.31
N ALA A 189 10.69 -1.19 -30.36
CA ALA A 189 10.21 0.18 -30.58
C ALA A 189 11.37 1.21 -30.62
N THR A 190 11.34 2.03 -31.66
CA THR A 190 12.49 2.72 -32.26
C THR A 190 12.95 4.00 -31.54
N LYS A 191 14.25 4.30 -31.74
CA LYS A 191 14.88 5.63 -31.70
C LYS A 191 13.91 6.75 -32.12
N GLY A 192 13.63 7.73 -31.25
CA GLY A 192 12.93 8.96 -31.67
C GLY A 192 12.08 9.69 -30.62
N SER A 193 11.88 9.12 -29.43
CA SER A 193 11.23 9.83 -28.32
C SER A 193 12.19 10.84 -27.67
N LYS A 194 11.69 12.05 -27.34
CA LYS A 194 12.42 13.14 -26.68
C LYS A 194 12.88 12.77 -25.25
N TYR A 195 12.30 11.72 -24.67
CA TYR A 195 12.70 11.11 -23.40
C TYR A 195 13.04 9.62 -23.58
N PRO A 196 14.18 9.14 -23.06
CA PRO A 196 14.56 7.74 -23.19
C PRO A 196 13.69 6.85 -22.28
N VAL A 197 13.19 5.74 -22.84
CA VAL A 197 12.37 4.74 -22.12
C VAL A 197 13.09 4.22 -20.87
N SER A 198 14.43 4.21 -20.86
CA SER A 198 15.26 3.85 -19.70
C SER A 198 14.96 4.67 -18.44
N ASP A 199 14.62 5.96 -18.58
CA ASP A 199 14.35 6.83 -17.42
C ASP A 199 12.97 6.52 -16.83
N GLU A 200 11.96 6.28 -17.68
CA GLU A 200 10.60 5.85 -17.30
C GLU A 200 10.65 4.53 -16.52
N MET A 201 11.38 3.54 -17.03
CA MET A 201 11.53 2.23 -16.39
C MET A 201 12.22 2.33 -15.03
N THR A 202 13.17 3.25 -14.88
CA THR A 202 13.89 3.45 -13.62
C THR A 202 12.96 4.02 -12.55
N ASP A 203 12.12 5.00 -12.90
CA ASP A 203 11.15 5.58 -11.98
C ASP A 203 10.13 4.55 -11.49
N VAL A 204 9.54 3.79 -12.42
CA VAL A 204 8.56 2.74 -12.07
C VAL A 204 9.24 1.64 -11.24
N SER A 205 10.49 1.29 -11.54
CA SER A 205 11.27 0.31 -10.75
C SER A 205 11.51 0.79 -9.32
N VAL A 206 11.78 2.08 -9.11
CA VAL A 206 11.89 2.66 -7.77
C VAL A 206 10.56 2.55 -7.03
N MET A 207 9.43 2.82 -7.69
CA MET A 207 8.10 2.68 -7.10
C MET A 207 7.81 1.24 -6.67
N ILE A 208 8.16 0.23 -7.48
CA ILE A 208 8.04 -1.19 -7.11
C ILE A 208 8.84 -1.48 -5.83
N GLY A 209 10.07 -0.98 -5.74
CA GLY A 209 10.92 -1.13 -4.56
C GLY A 209 10.29 -0.50 -3.31
N VAL A 210 9.72 0.69 -3.44
CA VAL A 210 9.02 1.38 -2.34
C VAL A 210 7.78 0.61 -1.90
N TYR A 211 6.94 0.13 -2.82
CA TYR A 211 5.80 -0.74 -2.49
C TYR A 211 6.22 -2.03 -1.79
N GLY A 212 7.31 -2.67 -2.25
CA GLY A 212 7.87 -3.85 -1.60
C GLY A 212 8.33 -3.56 -0.16
N MET A 213 9.02 -2.44 0.07
CA MET A 213 9.43 -2.02 1.40
C MET A 213 8.23 -1.68 2.30
N LEU A 214 7.19 -1.04 1.78
CA LEU A 214 5.95 -0.80 2.50
C LEU A 214 5.27 -2.12 2.92
N ALA A 215 5.23 -3.12 2.02
CA ALA A 215 4.70 -4.45 2.33
C ALA A 215 5.50 -5.13 3.46
N ILE A 216 6.83 -5.08 3.39
CA ILE A 216 7.73 -5.62 4.41
C ILE A 216 7.49 -4.93 5.76
N LEU A 217 7.47 -3.59 5.77
CA LEU A 217 7.25 -2.81 6.99
C LEU A 217 5.87 -3.05 7.60
N GLU A 218 4.81 -3.12 6.80
CA GLU A 218 3.46 -3.46 7.26
C GLU A 218 3.44 -4.87 7.87
N GLY A 219 4.14 -5.83 7.25
CA GLY A 219 4.32 -7.18 7.81
C GLY A 219 5.04 -7.19 9.15
N PHE A 220 6.19 -6.52 9.25
CA PHE A 220 6.98 -6.43 10.49
C PHE A 220 6.23 -5.70 11.62
N LEU A 221 5.65 -4.55 11.34
CA LEU A 221 4.80 -3.81 12.28
C LEU A 221 3.55 -4.61 12.67
N GLY A 222 3.08 -5.47 11.77
CA GLY A 222 1.98 -6.41 12.00
C GLY A 222 2.32 -7.48 13.03
N VAL A 223 3.49 -8.11 12.90
CA VAL A 223 3.99 -9.18 13.78
C VAL A 223 4.35 -8.65 15.16
N TRP A 224 5.03 -7.51 15.27
CA TRP A 224 5.46 -6.92 16.55
C TRP A 224 4.32 -6.30 17.39
N ARG A 225 3.08 -6.26 16.87
CA ARG A 225 1.91 -5.72 17.55
C ARG A 225 1.01 -6.77 18.21
N LYS A 226 1.24 -8.06 17.98
CA LYS A 226 0.58 -9.17 18.70
C LYS A 226 1.38 -9.51 19.96
#